data_AF-A0A7S0U823-F1
#
_entry.id   AF-A0A7S0U823-F1
#
_cell.length_a   1.000
_cell.length_b   1.000
_cell.length_c   1.000
_cell.angle_alpha   90.00
_cell.angle_beta   90.00
_cell.angle_gamma   90.00
#
_symmetry.space_group_name_H-M   'P 1'
#
loop_
_entity.id
_entity.type
_entity.pdbx_description
1 polymer ?
#
loop_
_entity_poly.entity_id
_entity_poly.type
_entity_poly.pdbx_seq_one_letter_code
_entity_poly.pdbx_strand_id
1 'polypeptide(L)'
;RVMSRLRRSEHQHQMPTLTIERQSEPPAGVTHVSLSFSLLPSLSDVPLPLKWVTQECVCEILTFFAGSRKFFRSEIRGKAGVACLKGNVIEGAKQILNLGNIPKFEGVVVEAVIGEMLRLPSTEHQQVYYHATMIELCKLQSTIHPPLGAAINYLFDFLPRMQQELSDRLLDWLSFHFSHFDFKWLWSDWSRVSDMPHHALQRRFVHNLLER
;
A
#
# COMPACT_ATOMS: atom_id res chain seq x y z
N ARG A 1 -23.32 15.85 -1.46
CA ARG A 1 -23.60 15.62 -0.01
C ARG A 1 -24.61 14.49 0.12
N VAL A 2 -24.17 13.24 0.17
CA VAL A 2 -25.05 12.13 0.57
C VAL A 2 -25.07 12.14 2.09
N MET A 3 -26.08 12.78 2.67
CA MET A 3 -26.31 12.69 4.11
C MET A 3 -26.62 11.22 4.43
N SER A 4 -25.77 10.60 5.23
CA SER A 4 -26.03 9.27 5.77
C SER A 4 -27.37 9.30 6.49
N ARG A 5 -28.33 8.51 5.99
CA ARG A 5 -29.66 8.32 6.58
C ARG A 5 -29.61 7.45 7.85
N LEU A 6 -28.49 7.45 8.58
CA LEU A 6 -28.43 6.91 9.92
C LEU A 6 -29.00 7.97 10.86
N ARG A 7 -30.32 8.14 10.82
CA ARG A 7 -31.05 8.73 11.95
C ARG A 7 -30.72 7.84 13.14
N ARG A 8 -30.00 8.39 14.13
CA ARG A 8 -29.98 7.80 15.46
C ARG A 8 -31.43 7.79 15.94
N SER A 9 -32.07 6.63 15.88
CA SER A 9 -33.29 6.37 16.64
C SER A 9 -32.98 6.71 18.10
N GLU A 10 -33.83 7.48 18.78
CA GLU A 10 -33.71 7.74 20.22
C GLU A 10 -33.87 6.44 21.03
N HIS A 11 -34.41 5.39 20.42
CA HIS A 11 -34.52 4.07 21.01
C HIS A 11 -33.24 3.26 20.78
N GLN A 12 -32.56 2.93 21.87
CA GLN A 12 -31.50 1.92 21.87
C GLN A 12 -32.12 0.54 21.61
N HIS A 13 -31.58 -0.17 20.62
CA HIS A 13 -31.91 -1.57 20.41
C HIS A 13 -30.94 -2.44 21.20
N GLN A 14 -31.48 -3.42 21.92
CA GLN A 14 -30.64 -4.43 22.56
C GLN A 14 -30.19 -5.43 21.49
N MET A 15 -28.88 -5.57 21.32
CA MET A 15 -28.34 -6.58 20.41
C MET A 15 -28.65 -7.97 20.99
N PRO A 16 -29.23 -8.90 20.20
CA PRO A 16 -29.45 -10.26 20.68
C PRO A 16 -28.11 -10.93 20.99
N THR A 17 -28.12 -11.91 21.91
CA THR A 17 -26.94 -12.73 22.18
C THR A 17 -26.51 -13.45 20.91
N LEU A 18 -25.37 -13.07 20.34
CA LEU A 18 -24.76 -13.77 19.22
C LEU A 18 -24.01 -14.99 19.76
N THR A 19 -24.57 -16.18 19.56
CA THR A 19 -23.84 -17.43 19.76
C THR A 19 -22.86 -17.60 18.61
N ILE A 20 -21.58 -17.32 18.88
CA ILE A 20 -20.49 -17.66 17.95
C ILE A 20 -20.37 -19.18 17.96
N GLU A 21 -20.88 -19.85 16.93
CA GLU A 21 -20.58 -21.25 16.70
C GLU A 21 -19.07 -21.37 16.48
N ARG A 22 -18.34 -21.84 17.49
CA ARG A 22 -16.95 -22.23 17.32
C ARG A 22 -16.94 -23.42 16.37
N GLN A 23 -16.73 -23.18 15.08
CA GLN A 23 -16.21 -24.22 14.21
C GLN A 23 -14.89 -24.67 14.84
N SER A 24 -14.89 -25.90 15.37
CA SER A 24 -13.77 -26.49 16.11
C SER A 24 -12.53 -26.68 15.24
N GLU A 25 -12.71 -26.65 13.92
CA GLU A 25 -11.64 -26.72 12.94
C GLU A 25 -11.95 -25.76 11.79
N PRO A 26 -10.96 -24.98 11.30
CA PRO A 26 -11.14 -24.27 10.04
C PRO A 26 -11.49 -25.28 8.93
N PRO A 27 -12.25 -24.88 7.89
CA PRO A 27 -12.54 -25.76 6.77
C PRO A 27 -11.25 -26.41 6.25
N ALA A 28 -11.28 -27.71 5.97
CA ALA A 28 -10.08 -28.45 5.55
C ALA A 28 -9.36 -27.70 4.41
N GLY A 29 -8.12 -27.27 4.67
CA GLY A 29 -7.29 -26.50 3.72
C GLY A 29 -7.29 -24.98 3.90
N VAL A 30 -8.01 -24.40 4.88
CA VAL A 30 -7.98 -22.95 5.17
C VAL A 30 -7.08 -22.66 6.37
N THR A 31 -5.94 -22.01 6.13
CA THR A 31 -5.08 -21.48 7.18
C THR A 31 -5.07 -19.96 7.10
N HIS A 32 -5.51 -19.28 8.16
CA HIS A 32 -5.31 -17.84 8.28
C HIS A 32 -3.87 -17.58 8.67
N VAL A 33 -3.08 -17.04 7.75
CA VAL A 33 -1.73 -16.56 8.03
C VAL A 33 -1.81 -15.06 8.33
N SER A 34 -1.70 -14.70 9.61
CA SER A 34 -1.63 -13.30 10.01
C SER A 34 -0.19 -12.81 9.85
N LEU A 35 0.07 -12.03 8.79
CA LEU A 35 1.34 -11.34 8.59
C LEU A 35 1.10 -9.84 8.76
N SER A 36 1.81 -9.23 9.70
CA SER A 36 1.87 -7.78 9.82
C SER A 36 3.10 -7.25 9.08
N PHE A 37 2.89 -6.20 8.30
CA PHE A 37 3.96 -5.47 7.65
C PHE A 37 4.32 -4.23 8.47
N SER A 38 5.61 -4.00 8.72
CA SER A 38 6.13 -2.83 9.41
C SER A 38 7.47 -2.47 8.80
N LEU A 39 7.66 -1.21 8.44
CA LEU A 39 8.80 -0.77 7.66
C LEU A 39 9.52 0.41 8.30
N LEU A 40 8.81 1.51 8.55
CA LEU A 40 9.38 2.78 8.98
C LEU A 40 9.54 2.80 10.50
N PRO A 41 10.79 2.80 11.04
CA PRO A 41 11.02 2.86 12.48
C PRO A 41 10.51 4.18 13.09
N SER A 42 10.45 5.22 12.26
CA SER A 42 9.91 6.52 12.61
C SER A 42 8.42 6.49 12.95
N LEU A 43 7.68 5.41 12.70
CA LEU A 43 6.27 5.27 13.06
C LEU A 43 6.04 4.59 14.42
N SER A 44 7.10 4.28 15.16
CA SER A 44 7.02 3.57 16.45
C SER A 44 6.32 4.37 17.56
N ASP A 45 6.31 5.69 17.46
CA ASP A 45 5.65 6.63 18.38
C ASP A 45 4.20 6.96 17.99
N VAL A 46 3.73 6.51 16.82
CA VAL A 46 2.33 6.70 16.40
C VAL A 46 1.45 5.73 17.20
N PRO A 47 0.34 6.19 17.82
CA PRO A 47 -0.55 5.31 18.56
C PRO A 47 -1.03 4.14 17.70
N LEU A 48 -0.75 2.90 18.14
CA LEU A 48 -1.03 1.68 17.38
C LEU A 48 -2.48 1.58 16.86
N PRO A 49 -3.54 1.91 17.65
CA PRO A 49 -4.90 1.86 17.14
C PRO A 49 -5.14 2.83 15.98
N LEU A 50 -4.60 4.04 16.06
CA LEU A 50 -4.76 5.04 15.00
C LEU A 50 -3.94 4.67 13.77
N LYS A 51 -2.72 4.17 13.96
CA LYS A 51 -1.88 3.65 12.88
C LYS A 51 -2.62 2.53 12.14
N TRP A 52 -3.10 1.53 12.87
CA TRP A 52 -3.81 0.38 12.30
C TRP A 52 -5.07 0.80 11.54
N VAL A 53 -5.95 1.60 12.16
CA VAL A 53 -7.18 2.09 11.50
C VAL A 53 -6.85 2.86 10.22
N THR A 54 -5.81 3.71 10.25
CA THR A 54 -5.43 4.48 9.07
C THR A 54 -4.88 3.58 7.97
N GLN A 55 -4.05 2.59 8.30
CA GLN A 55 -3.53 1.60 7.34
C GLN A 55 -4.68 0.80 6.70
N GLU A 56 -5.63 0.33 7.49
CA GLU A 56 -6.82 -0.38 6.99
C GLU A 56 -7.66 0.52 6.09
N CYS A 57 -7.93 1.77 6.46
CA CYS A 57 -8.65 2.72 5.60
C CYS A 57 -7.91 2.96 4.27
N VAL A 58 -6.58 3.06 4.29
CA VAL A 58 -5.79 3.16 3.06
C VAL A 58 -5.97 1.92 2.20
N CYS A 59 -5.87 0.72 2.78
CA CYS A 59 -6.09 -0.54 2.08
C CYS A 59 -7.50 -0.64 1.49
N GLU A 60 -8.55 -0.29 2.24
CA GLU A 60 -9.93 -0.26 1.76
C GLU A 60 -10.12 0.71 0.58
N ILE A 61 -9.52 1.91 0.65
CA ILE A 61 -9.55 2.87 -0.46
C ILE A 61 -8.82 2.31 -1.67
N LEU A 62 -7.63 1.72 -1.49
CA LEU A 62 -6.89 1.07 -2.57
C LEU A 62 -7.75 -0.01 -3.23
N THR A 63 -8.42 -0.87 -2.45
CA THR A 63 -9.30 -1.92 -2.96
C THR A 63 -10.53 -1.35 -3.69
N PHE A 64 -11.16 -0.33 -3.13
CA PHE A 64 -12.31 0.34 -3.74
C PHE A 64 -11.95 0.95 -5.11
N PHE A 65 -10.81 1.66 -5.20
CA PHE A 65 -10.37 2.36 -6.40
C PHE A 65 -9.52 1.53 -7.37
N ALA A 66 -9.05 0.34 -7.01
CA ALA A 66 -8.38 -0.58 -7.94
C ALA A 66 -9.34 -1.09 -9.04
N GLY A 67 -10.63 -1.09 -8.73
CA GLY A 67 -11.69 -1.24 -9.71
C GLY A 67 -12.41 -2.59 -9.64
N SER A 68 -13.72 -2.46 -9.52
CA SER A 68 -14.81 -3.45 -9.59
C SER A 68 -14.95 -4.20 -10.93
N ARG A 69 -13.86 -4.55 -11.63
CA ARG A 69 -13.98 -5.21 -12.95
C ARG A 69 -14.50 -6.65 -12.88
N LYS A 70 -14.27 -7.38 -11.79
CA LYS A 70 -14.71 -8.78 -11.66
C LYS A 70 -16.08 -8.93 -11.00
N PHE A 71 -16.38 -8.16 -9.94
CA PHE A 71 -17.60 -8.39 -9.14
C PHE A 71 -18.84 -7.66 -9.64
N PHE A 72 -18.72 -6.43 -10.15
CA PHE A 72 -19.88 -5.59 -10.47
C PHE A 72 -20.07 -5.38 -11.98
N ARG A 73 -19.39 -6.16 -12.83
CA ARG A 73 -19.43 -6.00 -14.29
C ARG A 73 -20.84 -6.07 -14.86
N SER A 74 -21.70 -6.93 -14.32
CA SER A 74 -23.11 -7.05 -14.70
C SER A 74 -23.94 -5.85 -14.23
N GLU A 75 -23.66 -5.34 -13.04
CA GLU A 75 -24.45 -4.28 -12.37
C GLU A 75 -24.07 -2.85 -12.82
N ILE A 76 -22.83 -2.70 -13.31
CA ILE A 76 -22.28 -1.45 -13.87
C ILE A 76 -22.62 -1.32 -15.36
N ARG A 77 -22.92 -2.43 -16.07
CA ARG A 77 -23.26 -2.40 -17.50
C ARG A 77 -24.61 -1.69 -17.69
N GLY A 78 -24.56 -0.41 -18.07
CA GLY A 78 -25.74 0.36 -18.48
C GLY A 78 -26.22 1.45 -17.51
N LYS A 79 -25.57 1.65 -16.35
CA LYS A 79 -25.88 2.78 -15.46
C LYS A 79 -25.07 4.02 -15.87
N ALA A 80 -25.77 5.09 -16.29
CA ALA A 80 -25.17 6.39 -16.57
C ALA A 80 -24.52 6.97 -15.29
N GLY A 81 -23.31 7.51 -15.42
CA GLY A 81 -22.53 8.05 -14.29
C GLY A 81 -21.59 7.07 -13.61
N VAL A 82 -21.60 5.78 -13.96
CA VAL A 82 -20.72 4.75 -13.37
C VAL A 82 -19.48 4.45 -14.24
N ALA A 83 -19.39 5.09 -15.40
CA ALA A 83 -18.19 5.09 -16.24
C ALA A 83 -16.94 5.69 -15.55
N CYS A 84 -17.13 6.37 -14.40
CA CYS A 84 -16.05 6.87 -13.55
C CYS A 84 -15.43 5.79 -12.62
N LEU A 85 -16.02 4.59 -12.50
CA LEU A 85 -15.42 3.44 -11.80
C LEU A 85 -14.39 2.68 -12.66
N LYS A 86 -13.74 3.37 -13.62
CA LYS A 86 -12.41 2.93 -14.08
C LYS A 86 -11.46 3.19 -12.93
N GLY A 87 -10.61 2.22 -12.58
CA GLY A 87 -9.68 2.36 -11.47
C GLY A 87 -8.99 3.72 -11.53
N ASN A 88 -9.40 4.62 -10.64
CA ASN A 88 -9.06 6.02 -10.74
C ASN A 88 -8.00 6.27 -9.70
N VAL A 89 -6.77 5.93 -10.07
CA VAL A 89 -5.57 6.10 -9.26
C VAL A 89 -5.53 7.51 -8.64
N ILE A 90 -5.88 8.52 -9.42
CA ILE A 90 -5.90 9.93 -8.99
C ILE A 90 -6.96 10.15 -7.90
N GLU A 91 -8.17 9.63 -8.08
CA GLU A 91 -9.24 9.79 -7.08
C GLU A 91 -8.96 8.98 -5.82
N GLY A 92 -8.45 7.75 -5.95
CA GLY A 92 -8.01 6.95 -4.81
C GLY A 92 -6.92 7.67 -4.01
N ALA A 93 -5.92 8.22 -4.68
CA ALA A 93 -4.87 9.02 -4.04
C ALA A 93 -5.46 10.26 -3.31
N LYS A 94 -6.39 10.99 -3.94
CA LYS A 94 -7.09 12.10 -3.27
C LYS A 94 -7.85 11.66 -2.02
N GLN A 95 -8.58 10.54 -2.09
CA GLN A 95 -9.33 10.03 -0.95
C GLN A 95 -8.41 9.55 0.17
N ILE A 96 -7.28 8.92 -0.15
CA ILE A 96 -6.23 8.59 0.82
C ILE A 96 -5.78 9.84 1.54
N LEU A 97 -5.38 10.89 0.82
CA LEU A 97 -4.90 12.14 1.42
C LEU A 97 -5.95 12.86 2.28
N ASN A 98 -7.25 12.66 2.00
CA ASN A 98 -8.34 13.21 2.78
C ASN A 98 -8.61 12.49 4.12
N LEU A 99 -7.98 11.35 4.39
CA LEU A 99 -8.10 10.66 5.69
C LEU A 99 -7.49 11.45 6.86
N GLY A 100 -6.63 12.43 6.56
CA GLY A 100 -5.69 13.03 7.50
C GLY A 100 -6.31 13.52 8.82
N ASN A 101 -5.91 12.89 9.92
CA ASN A 101 -5.86 13.47 11.27
C ASN A 101 -5.01 12.61 12.25
N ILE A 102 -3.79 12.21 11.85
CA ILE A 102 -2.88 11.42 12.70
C ILE A 102 -1.42 11.93 12.61
N PRO A 103 -0.58 11.74 13.65
CA PRO A 103 0.85 12.03 13.56
C PRO A 103 1.52 11.20 12.47
N LYS A 104 2.45 11.80 11.73
CA LYS A 104 3.26 11.14 10.68
C LYS A 104 2.40 10.45 9.61
N PHE A 105 1.25 11.05 9.29
CA PHE A 105 0.27 10.55 8.34
C PHE A 105 0.89 10.08 7.01
N GLU A 106 1.76 10.87 6.40
CA GLU A 106 2.43 10.55 5.15
C GLU A 106 3.26 9.27 5.23
N GLY A 107 3.96 9.07 6.36
CA GLY A 107 4.71 7.85 6.60
C GLY A 107 3.81 6.63 6.74
N VAL A 108 2.67 6.78 7.43
CA VAL A 108 1.67 5.71 7.56
C VAL A 108 1.08 5.32 6.21
N VAL A 109 0.77 6.30 5.36
CA VAL A 109 0.28 6.08 3.99
C VAL A 109 1.34 5.36 3.14
N VAL A 110 2.58 5.83 3.16
CA VAL A 110 3.70 5.20 2.44
C VAL A 110 3.88 3.75 2.87
N GLU A 111 3.90 3.48 4.17
CA GLU A 111 4.03 2.12 4.71
C GLU A 111 2.86 1.22 4.31
N ALA A 112 1.62 1.73 4.32
CA ALA A 112 0.45 0.97 3.90
C ALA A 112 0.51 0.56 2.42
N VAL A 113 0.79 1.52 1.52
CA VAL A 113 0.86 1.25 0.07
C VAL A 113 2.02 0.29 -0.26
N ILE A 114 3.18 0.47 0.37
CA ILE A 114 4.32 -0.45 0.19
C ILE A 114 3.98 -1.84 0.75
N GLY A 115 3.29 -1.91 1.87
CA GLY A 115 2.83 -3.18 2.46
C GLY A 115 1.93 -3.97 1.51
N GLU A 116 1.00 -3.30 0.84
CA GLU A 116 0.14 -3.93 -0.17
C GLU A 116 0.91 -4.36 -1.42
N MET A 117 1.87 -3.56 -1.87
CA MET A 117 2.75 -3.87 -3.02
C MET A 117 3.65 -5.09 -2.76
N LEU A 118 4.13 -5.23 -1.52
CA LEU A 118 5.01 -6.32 -1.07
C LEU A 118 4.23 -7.47 -0.40
N ARG A 119 2.89 -7.49 -0.50
CA ARG A 119 2.05 -8.52 0.12
C ARG A 119 2.34 -9.91 -0.47
N LEU A 120 2.49 -10.91 0.41
CA LEU A 120 2.68 -12.31 0.06
C LEU A 120 1.40 -13.13 0.32
N PRO A 121 1.16 -14.24 -0.42
CA PRO A 121 1.97 -14.77 -1.52
C PRO A 121 1.85 -13.95 -2.83
N SER A 122 0.74 -13.24 -3.00
CA SER A 122 0.45 -12.39 -4.15
C SER A 122 -0.23 -11.11 -3.70
N THR A 123 -0.04 -10.04 -4.46
CA THR A 123 -0.80 -8.80 -4.26
C THR A 123 -2.27 -8.98 -4.65
N GLU A 124 -3.15 -8.23 -3.99
CA GLU A 124 -4.58 -8.28 -4.26
C GLU A 124 -4.91 -7.72 -5.66
N HIS A 125 -4.15 -6.71 -6.08
CA HIS A 125 -4.27 -6.05 -7.38
C HIS A 125 -2.95 -6.10 -8.16
N GLN A 126 -2.98 -5.65 -9.42
CA GLN A 126 -1.78 -5.62 -10.26
C GLN A 126 -0.74 -4.64 -9.68
N GLN A 127 0.53 -5.01 -9.69
CA GLN A 127 1.65 -4.20 -9.19
C GLN A 127 1.64 -2.76 -9.72
N VAL A 128 1.43 -2.61 -11.03
CA VAL A 128 1.36 -1.30 -11.71
C VAL A 128 0.34 -0.34 -11.08
N TYR A 129 -0.75 -0.85 -10.49
CA TYR A 129 -1.74 -0.01 -9.78
C TYR A 129 -1.13 0.66 -8.54
N TYR A 130 -0.41 -0.09 -7.70
CA TYR A 130 0.26 0.47 -6.53
C TYR A 130 1.39 1.42 -6.94
N HIS A 131 2.13 1.09 -8.01
CA HIS A 131 3.19 1.94 -8.53
C HIS A 131 2.63 3.32 -8.97
N ALA A 132 1.56 3.30 -9.77
CA ALA A 132 0.89 4.50 -10.23
C ALA A 132 0.28 5.29 -9.05
N THR A 133 -0.30 4.62 -8.06
CA THR A 133 -0.86 5.26 -6.87
C THR A 133 0.22 5.99 -6.08
N MET A 134 1.38 5.38 -5.87
CA MET A 134 2.49 6.04 -5.19
C MET A 134 2.98 7.29 -5.94
N ILE A 135 3.06 7.22 -7.27
CA ILE A 135 3.42 8.37 -8.11
C ILE A 135 2.37 9.49 -7.97
N GLU A 136 1.08 9.18 -8.06
CA GLU A 136 0.03 10.18 -7.91
C GLU A 136 0.00 10.79 -6.50
N LEU A 137 0.24 10.01 -5.44
CA LEU A 137 0.40 10.55 -4.08
C LEU A 137 1.54 11.57 -4.01
N CYS A 138 2.70 11.26 -4.59
CA CYS A 138 3.84 12.17 -4.62
C CYS A 138 3.57 13.45 -5.42
N LYS A 139 2.85 13.35 -6.56
CA LYS A 139 2.45 14.51 -7.37
C LYS A 139 1.45 15.41 -6.64
N LEU A 140 0.50 14.81 -5.93
CA LEU A 140 -0.55 15.54 -5.20
C LEU A 140 -0.02 16.19 -3.91
N GLN A 141 0.94 15.55 -3.24
CA GLN A 141 1.46 16.00 -1.95
C GLN A 141 2.97 15.77 -1.84
N SER A 142 3.73 16.87 -1.92
CA SER A 142 5.20 16.82 -1.89
C SER A 142 5.77 16.29 -0.57
N THR A 143 5.02 16.39 0.54
CA THR A 143 5.43 15.87 1.87
C THR A 143 5.49 14.34 1.93
N ILE A 144 5.02 13.63 0.89
CA ILE A 144 5.16 12.18 0.75
C ILE A 144 6.62 11.78 0.39
N HIS A 145 7.38 12.65 -0.29
CA HIS A 145 8.72 12.30 -0.77
C HIS A 145 9.71 11.95 0.38
N PRO A 146 9.81 12.72 1.48
CA PRO A 146 10.74 12.37 2.56
C PRO A 146 10.48 10.99 3.22
N PRO A 147 9.26 10.63 3.66
CA PRO A 147 9.03 9.29 4.21
C PRO A 147 9.16 8.19 3.16
N LEU A 148 8.85 8.46 1.89
CA LEU A 148 9.08 7.52 0.80
C LEU A 148 10.58 7.25 0.59
N GLY A 149 11.43 8.29 0.56
CA GLY A 149 12.87 8.13 0.47
C GLY A 149 13.44 7.34 1.64
N ALA A 150 12.96 7.60 2.87
CA ALA A 150 13.34 6.83 4.04
C ALA A 150 12.93 5.35 3.93
N ALA A 151 11.73 5.07 3.42
CA ALA A 151 11.24 3.71 3.17
C ALA A 151 12.11 2.98 2.14
N ILE A 152 12.44 3.64 1.02
CA ILE A 152 13.29 3.08 -0.04
C ILE A 152 14.68 2.74 0.52
N ASN A 153 15.31 3.64 1.28
CA ASN A 153 16.61 3.40 1.90
C ASN A 153 16.56 2.23 2.89
N TYR A 154 15.49 2.13 3.70
CA TYR A 154 15.32 1.01 4.62
C TYR A 154 15.17 -0.33 3.88
N LEU A 155 14.36 -0.36 2.81
CA LEU A 155 14.19 -1.56 1.97
C LEU A 155 15.51 -1.95 1.30
N PHE A 156 16.28 -0.97 0.82
CA PHE A 156 17.58 -1.17 0.22
C PHE A 156 18.60 -1.76 1.20
N ASP A 157 18.63 -1.26 2.44
CA ASP A 157 19.45 -1.80 3.53
C ASP A 157 19.02 -3.23 3.91
N PHE A 158 17.73 -3.52 3.82
CA PHE A 158 17.15 -4.83 4.15
C PHE A 158 17.29 -5.88 3.04
N LEU A 159 17.65 -5.49 1.80
CA LEU A 159 17.79 -6.40 0.64
C LEU A 159 18.50 -7.73 0.94
N PRO A 160 19.62 -7.79 1.70
CA PRO A 160 20.31 -9.06 1.98
C PRO A 160 19.47 -10.09 2.75
N ARG A 161 18.42 -9.65 3.44
CA ARG A 161 17.50 -10.50 4.23
C ARG A 161 16.11 -10.60 3.59
N MET A 162 15.87 -9.88 2.51
CA MET A 162 14.60 -9.85 1.80
C MET A 162 14.46 -11.10 0.91
N GLN A 163 13.25 -11.64 0.80
CA GLN A 163 12.95 -12.73 -0.12
C GLN A 163 13.08 -12.26 -1.58
N GLN A 164 13.53 -13.15 -2.47
CA GLN A 164 13.78 -12.82 -3.89
C GLN A 164 12.54 -12.25 -4.59
N GLU A 165 11.35 -12.80 -4.35
CA GLU A 165 10.11 -12.28 -4.92
C GLU A 165 9.84 -10.81 -4.54
N LEU A 166 10.18 -10.42 -3.31
CA LEU A 166 9.99 -9.04 -2.84
C LEU A 166 11.05 -8.10 -3.43
N SER A 167 12.30 -8.56 -3.58
CA SER A 167 13.34 -7.75 -4.21
C SER A 167 13.07 -7.53 -5.70
N ASP A 168 12.51 -8.51 -6.40
CA ASP A 168 12.11 -8.35 -7.81
C ASP A 168 10.95 -7.37 -7.97
N ARG A 169 9.93 -7.43 -7.10
CA ARG A 169 8.83 -6.42 -7.07
C ARG A 169 9.35 -5.02 -6.72
N LEU A 170 10.27 -4.92 -5.76
CA LEU A 170 10.91 -3.66 -5.38
C LEU A 170 11.68 -3.07 -6.56
N LEU A 171 12.41 -3.90 -7.30
CA LEU A 171 13.18 -3.51 -8.48
C LEU A 171 12.27 -2.96 -9.58
N ASP A 172 11.20 -3.69 -9.92
CA ASP A 172 10.21 -3.27 -10.91
C ASP A 172 9.58 -1.92 -10.53
N TRP A 173 9.19 -1.78 -9.27
CA TRP A 173 8.60 -0.57 -8.75
C TRP A 173 9.56 0.62 -8.78
N LEU A 174 10.80 0.48 -8.26
CA LEU A 174 11.75 1.59 -8.22
C LEU A 174 12.17 2.05 -9.60
N SER A 175 12.37 1.13 -10.55
CA SER A 175 12.68 1.48 -11.95
C SER A 175 11.55 2.33 -12.55
N PHE A 176 10.30 1.90 -12.34
CA PHE A 176 9.12 2.63 -12.79
C PHE A 176 8.97 3.98 -12.06
N HIS A 177 9.21 4.03 -10.75
CA HIS A 177 9.10 5.25 -9.95
C HIS A 177 10.15 6.28 -10.38
N PHE A 178 11.42 5.89 -10.49
CA PHE A 178 12.51 6.79 -10.86
C PHE A 178 12.35 7.34 -12.28
N SER A 179 11.88 6.55 -13.25
CA SER A 179 11.60 7.06 -14.60
C SER A 179 10.53 8.16 -14.64
N HIS A 180 9.61 8.19 -13.68
CA HIS A 180 8.60 9.27 -13.56
C HIS A 180 9.14 10.55 -12.92
N PHE A 181 10.28 10.50 -12.25
CA PHE A 181 10.91 11.64 -11.56
C PHE A 181 12.30 11.96 -12.14
N ASP A 182 12.45 11.82 -13.46
CA ASP A 182 13.68 12.10 -14.21
C ASP A 182 14.93 11.37 -13.69
N PHE A 183 14.76 10.18 -13.09
CA PHE A 183 15.82 9.41 -12.45
C PHE A 183 16.59 10.18 -11.36
N LYS A 184 15.93 11.18 -10.74
CA LYS A 184 16.50 11.97 -9.64
C LYS A 184 16.45 11.14 -8.36
N TRP A 185 17.62 10.65 -7.96
CA TRP A 185 17.84 9.98 -6.69
C TRP A 185 19.17 10.43 -6.09
N LEU A 186 19.30 10.38 -4.76
CA LEU A 186 20.55 10.71 -4.07
C LEU A 186 21.51 9.51 -4.14
N TRP A 187 22.03 9.24 -5.34
CA TRP A 187 22.88 8.07 -5.62
C TRP A 187 24.12 7.98 -4.72
N SER A 188 24.59 9.09 -4.16
CA SER A 188 25.68 9.13 -3.18
C SER A 188 25.40 8.28 -1.93
N ASP A 189 24.13 8.14 -1.53
CA ASP A 189 23.73 7.32 -0.37
C ASP A 189 24.01 5.84 -0.62
N TRP A 190 24.07 5.43 -1.89
CA TRP A 190 24.32 4.05 -2.30
C TRP A 190 25.74 3.86 -2.85
N SER A 191 26.62 4.86 -2.73
CA SER A 191 28.00 4.81 -3.27
C SER A 191 28.81 3.58 -2.82
N ARG A 192 28.62 3.15 -1.56
CA ARG A 192 29.26 1.95 -0.94
C ARG A 192 29.06 0.66 -1.71
N VAL A 193 28.05 0.60 -2.58
CA VAL A 193 27.74 -0.56 -3.42
C VAL A 193 28.85 -0.85 -4.42
N SER A 194 29.61 0.16 -4.82
CA SER A 194 30.74 0.02 -5.74
C SER A 194 31.87 -0.82 -5.16
N ASP A 195 32.05 -0.76 -3.83
CA ASP A 195 33.10 -1.48 -3.09
C ASP A 195 32.66 -2.91 -2.71
N MET A 196 31.37 -3.23 -2.84
CA MET A 196 30.84 -4.55 -2.52
C MET A 196 31.21 -5.59 -3.58
N PRO A 197 31.34 -6.89 -3.23
CA PRO A 197 31.62 -7.93 -4.22
C PRO A 197 30.47 -8.04 -5.23
N HIS A 198 30.77 -8.51 -6.45
CA HIS A 198 29.79 -8.62 -7.55
C HIS A 198 28.53 -9.44 -7.23
N HIS A 199 28.63 -10.40 -6.30
CA HIS A 199 27.52 -11.24 -5.88
C HIS A 199 26.66 -10.61 -4.77
N ALA A 200 27.06 -9.48 -4.20
CA ALA A 200 26.27 -8.80 -3.18
C ALA A 200 24.90 -8.37 -3.75
N LEU A 201 23.83 -8.70 -3.02
CA LEU A 201 22.46 -8.45 -3.48
C LEU A 201 22.19 -6.97 -3.74
N GLN A 202 22.71 -6.08 -2.90
CA GLN A 202 22.61 -4.63 -3.09
C GLN A 202 23.31 -4.16 -4.39
N ARG A 203 24.47 -4.73 -4.73
CA ARG A 203 25.20 -4.42 -5.97
C ARG A 203 24.46 -4.88 -7.21
N ARG A 204 23.96 -6.11 -7.18
CA ARG A 204 23.14 -6.65 -8.26
C ARG A 204 21.84 -5.87 -8.41
N PHE A 205 21.22 -5.47 -7.31
CA PHE A 205 20.00 -4.68 -7.31
C PHE A 205 20.20 -3.34 -8.01
N VAL A 206 21.24 -2.57 -7.64
CA VAL A 206 21.55 -1.28 -8.29
C VAL A 206 21.89 -1.47 -9.77
N HIS A 207 22.67 -2.50 -10.11
CA HIS A 207 22.98 -2.82 -11.51
C HIS A 207 21.71 -3.04 -12.33
N ASN A 208 20.84 -3.95 -11.86
CA ASN A 208 19.59 -4.28 -12.55
C ASN A 208 18.61 -3.09 -12.58
N LEU A 209 18.66 -2.20 -11.59
CA LEU A 209 17.82 -1.01 -11.52
C LEU A 209 18.21 0.02 -12.59
N LEU A 210 19.51 0.14 -12.88
CA LEU A 210 20.03 1.04 -13.91
C LEU A 210 19.89 0.47 -15.33
N GLU A 211 19.78 -0.84 -15.48
CA GLU A 211 19.56 -1.50 -16.79
C GLU A 211 18.12 -1.40 -17.30
N ARG A 212 17.15 -1.16 -16.41
CA ARG A 212 15.71 -1.11 -16.72
C ARG A 212 15.24 0.28 -17.14
#